data_AF-D5RH94-F1
#
_entry.id   AF-D5RH94-F1
#
_cell.length_a   1.000
_cell.length_b   1.000
_cell.length_c   1.000
_cell.angle_alpha   90.00
_cell.angle_beta   90.00
_cell.angle_gamma   90.00
#
_symmetry.space_group_name_H-M   'P 1'
#
loop_
_entity.id
_entity.type
_entity.pdbx_description
1 polymer ?
#
loop_
_entity_poly.entity_id
_entity_poly.type
_entity_poly.pdbx_seq_one_letter_code
_entity_poly.pdbx_strand_id
1 'polypeptide(L)'
;ALWGQDDSTSQQAALAGAWFPGPDPAARGAFESRYETAFGEKPARIVGVAYDAAAIAARAMRDGSGQVPVGEVILGADGALRLNPGGQVQRGLAVYAIAPGAAPGVVAPAELPGSVGY
;
A
#
# COMPACT_ATOMS: atom_id res chain seq x y z
N ALA A 1 6.84 -1.55 3.95
CA ALA A 1 7.79 -1.87 2.87
C ALA A 1 8.95 -2.66 3.46
N LEU A 2 9.68 -3.48 2.69
CA LEU A 2 10.82 -4.26 3.19
C LEU A 2 11.83 -3.38 3.95
N TRP A 3 12.20 -2.25 3.35
CA TRP A 3 13.09 -1.23 3.94
C TRP A 3 12.57 -0.58 5.23
N GLY A 4 11.25 -0.54 5.42
CA GLY A 4 10.63 0.03 6.62
C GLY A 4 10.38 -0.98 7.75
N GLN A 5 10.74 -2.25 7.54
CA GLN A 5 10.60 -3.32 8.54
C GLN A 5 11.96 -3.92 8.93
N ASP A 6 13.02 -3.48 8.27
CA ASP A 6 14.39 -3.95 8.51
C ASP A 6 15.17 -2.88 9.27
N ASP A 7 15.38 -3.13 10.57
CA ASP A 7 16.12 -2.25 11.48
C ASP A 7 17.60 -2.08 11.08
N SER A 8 18.14 -2.93 10.20
CA SER A 8 19.50 -2.75 9.67
C SER A 8 19.61 -1.54 8.74
N THR A 9 18.50 -1.13 8.12
CA THR A 9 18.44 0.00 7.18
C THR A 9 18.82 1.31 7.86
N SER A 10 18.33 1.56 9.08
CA SER A 10 18.61 2.78 9.85
C SER A 10 19.99 2.78 10.53
N GLN A 11 20.66 1.62 10.56
CA GLN A 11 22.02 1.45 11.10
C GLN A 11 23.10 1.66 10.03
N GLN A 12 22.74 1.65 8.76
CA GLN A 12 23.66 1.89 7.65
C GLN A 12 23.88 3.38 7.43
N ALA A 13 25.05 3.89 7.85
CA ALA A 13 25.41 5.29 7.70
C ALA A 13 25.31 5.82 6.25
N ALA A 14 25.54 4.94 5.26
CA ALA A 14 25.42 5.29 3.84
C ALA A 14 23.97 5.58 3.38
N LEU A 15 22.95 5.17 4.15
CA LEU A 15 21.54 5.39 3.85
C LEU A 15 20.93 6.55 4.65
N ALA A 16 21.73 7.22 5.51
CA ALA A 16 21.25 8.39 6.25
C ALA A 16 20.78 9.49 5.28
N GLY A 17 19.53 9.94 5.44
CA GLY A 17 18.90 10.93 4.57
C GLY A 17 18.34 10.38 3.26
N ALA A 18 18.53 9.09 2.95
CA ALA A 18 17.94 8.46 1.77
C ALA A 18 16.42 8.38 1.88
N TRP A 19 15.75 8.48 0.74
CA TRP A 19 14.29 8.39 0.64
C TRP A 19 13.87 7.13 -0.10
N PHE A 20 12.73 6.56 0.30
CA PHE A 20 12.15 5.40 -0.38
C PHE A 20 10.62 5.45 -0.35
N PRO A 21 9.95 4.86 -1.36
CA PRO A 21 8.50 4.77 -1.37
C PRO A 21 8.01 3.58 -0.54
N GLY A 22 6.88 3.73 0.13
CA GLY A 22 6.25 2.67 0.92
C GLY A 22 4.73 2.79 1.00
N PRO A 23 4.04 1.79 1.56
CA PRO A 23 2.59 1.85 1.80
C PRO A 23 2.19 3.13 2.54
N ASP A 24 0.96 3.60 2.34
CA ASP A 24 0.38 4.58 3.26
C ASP A 24 0.27 3.96 4.66
N PRO A 25 0.94 4.50 5.70
CA PRO A 25 0.94 3.91 7.03
C PRO A 25 -0.45 3.93 7.69
N ALA A 26 -1.28 4.92 7.37
CA ALA A 26 -2.63 5.01 7.92
C ALA A 26 -3.54 3.93 7.32
N ALA A 27 -3.54 3.81 5.99
CA ALA A 27 -4.28 2.75 5.31
C ALA A 27 -3.81 1.36 5.75
N ARG A 28 -2.49 1.17 5.86
CA ARG A 28 -1.89 -0.08 6.30
C ARG A 28 -2.28 -0.45 7.72
N GLY A 29 -2.13 0.48 8.67
CA GLY A 29 -2.51 0.25 10.06
C GLY A 29 -4.00 -0.06 10.20
N ALA A 30 -4.86 0.62 9.44
CA ALA A 30 -6.29 0.35 9.43
C ALA A 30 -6.62 -1.05 8.88
N PHE A 31 -5.93 -1.51 7.83
CA PHE A 31 -6.07 -2.87 7.31
C PHE A 31 -5.61 -3.92 8.34
N GLU A 32 -4.42 -3.75 8.92
CA GLU A 32 -3.87 -4.67 9.91
C GLU A 32 -4.79 -4.81 11.13
N SER A 33 -5.33 -3.69 11.63
CA SER A 33 -6.29 -3.69 12.73
C SER A 33 -7.59 -4.45 12.39
N ARG A 34 -8.14 -4.25 11.19
CA ARG A 34 -9.34 -5.00 10.75
C ARG A 34 -9.06 -6.50 10.60
N TYR A 35 -7.88 -6.85 10.07
CA TYR A 35 -7.50 -8.24 9.88
C TYR A 35 -7.29 -8.95 11.23
N GLU A 36 -6.55 -8.32 12.15
CA GLU A 36 -6.31 -8.86 13.49
C GLU A 36 -7.60 -9.01 14.30
N THR A 37 -8.54 -8.06 14.15
CA THR A 37 -9.88 -8.18 14.75
C THR A 37 -10.67 -9.38 14.21
N ALA A 38 -10.51 -9.70 12.92
CA ALA A 38 -11.24 -10.78 12.27
C ALA A 38 -10.59 -12.17 12.47
N PHE A 39 -9.27 -12.24 12.56
CA PHE A 39 -8.51 -13.50 12.50
C PHE A 39 -7.61 -13.75 13.72
N GLY A 40 -7.46 -12.78 14.63
CA GLY A 40 -6.68 -12.92 15.87
C GLY A 40 -5.16 -12.87 15.68
N GLU A 41 -4.67 -12.56 14.49
CA GLU A 41 -3.24 -12.44 14.17
C GLU A 41 -2.98 -11.30 13.18
N LYS A 42 -1.74 -10.83 13.10
CA LYS A 42 -1.34 -9.83 12.09
C LYS A 42 -1.21 -10.47 10.70
N PRO A 43 -1.67 -9.80 9.63
CA PRO A 43 -1.61 -10.37 8.29
C PRO A 43 -0.16 -10.46 7.78
N ALA A 44 0.19 -11.59 7.19
CA ALA A 44 1.41 -11.70 6.38
C ALA A 44 1.35 -10.71 5.20
N ARG A 45 2.51 -10.20 4.72
CA ARG A 45 2.55 -9.16 3.66
C ARG A 45 1.76 -9.53 2.40
N ILE A 46 1.76 -10.80 2.00
CA ILE A 46 1.05 -11.30 0.81
C ILE A 46 -0.47 -11.21 0.94
N VAL A 47 -1.02 -11.24 2.16
CA VAL A 47 -2.46 -11.15 2.42
C VAL A 47 -3.03 -9.81 1.93
N GLY A 48 -2.24 -8.75 1.95
CA GLY A 48 -2.64 -7.46 1.39
C GLY A 48 -2.99 -7.55 -0.10
N VAL A 49 -2.30 -8.39 -0.87
CA VAL A 49 -2.60 -8.59 -2.30
C VAL A 49 -3.94 -9.31 -2.48
N ALA A 50 -4.21 -10.34 -1.66
CA ALA A 50 -5.50 -11.03 -1.69
C ALA A 50 -6.65 -10.10 -1.27
N TYR A 51 -6.43 -9.25 -0.27
CA TYR A 51 -7.40 -8.22 0.14
C TYR A 51 -7.71 -7.25 -1.00
N ASP A 52 -6.70 -6.76 -1.71
CA ASP A 52 -6.86 -5.86 -2.85
C ASP A 52 -7.65 -6.54 -3.99
N ALA A 53 -7.34 -7.79 -4.32
CA ALA A 53 -8.08 -8.57 -5.32
C ALA A 53 -9.55 -8.76 -4.93
N ALA A 54 -9.84 -9.07 -3.66
CA ALA A 54 -11.19 -9.19 -3.16
C ALA A 54 -11.94 -7.84 -3.18
N ALA A 55 -11.26 -6.73 -2.88
CA ALA A 55 -11.84 -5.39 -2.96
C ALA A 55 -12.22 -5.01 -4.40
N ILE A 56 -11.37 -5.32 -5.38
CA ILE A 56 -11.66 -5.13 -6.80
C ILE A 56 -12.88 -5.96 -7.22
N ALA A 57 -12.93 -7.25 -6.84
CA ALA A 57 -14.05 -8.12 -7.17
C ALA A 57 -15.36 -7.64 -6.52
N ALA A 58 -15.33 -7.25 -5.24
CA ALA A 58 -16.49 -6.70 -4.55
C ALA A 58 -16.99 -5.40 -5.18
N ARG A 59 -16.08 -4.54 -5.65
CA ARG A 59 -16.42 -3.31 -6.38
C ARG A 59 -17.11 -3.62 -7.71
N ALA A 60 -16.62 -4.61 -8.47
CA ALA A 60 -17.22 -5.07 -9.73
C ALA A 60 -18.65 -5.59 -9.56
N MET A 61 -18.90 -6.30 -8.45
CA MET A 61 -20.24 -6.83 -8.14
C MET A 61 -21.22 -5.74 -7.68
N ARG A 62 -20.73 -4.67 -7.04
CA ARG A 62 -21.58 -3.60 -6.50
C ARG A 62 -22.34 -2.82 -7.59
N ASP A 63 -21.74 -2.65 -8.76
CA ASP A 63 -22.36 -1.93 -9.87
C ASP A 63 -23.32 -2.79 -10.69
N GLY A 64 -23.48 -4.07 -10.34
CA GLY A 64 -24.40 -5.01 -11.00
C GLY A 64 -24.00 -5.41 -12.43
N SER A 65 -22.99 -4.76 -13.02
CA SER A 65 -22.48 -5.05 -14.35
C SER A 65 -21.55 -6.27 -14.39
N GLY A 66 -20.97 -6.63 -13.23
CA GLY A 66 -19.90 -7.63 -13.14
C GLY A 66 -18.61 -7.19 -13.85
N GLN A 67 -18.54 -5.94 -14.32
CA GLN A 67 -17.36 -5.41 -14.99
C GLN A 67 -16.30 -5.06 -13.96
N VAL A 68 -15.08 -5.53 -14.21
CA VAL A 68 -13.93 -5.14 -13.40
C VAL A 68 -13.75 -3.62 -13.50
N PRO A 69 -13.59 -2.90 -12.37
CA PRO A 69 -13.48 -1.43 -12.31
C PRO A 69 -12.10 -0.96 -12.79
N VAL A 70 -11.78 -1.26 -14.05
CA VAL A 70 -10.53 -0.89 -14.69
C VAL A 70 -10.46 0.63 -14.83
N GLY A 71 -9.35 1.20 -14.41
CA GLY A 71 -9.13 2.63 -14.43
C GLY A 71 -9.82 3.38 -13.29
N GLU A 72 -10.44 2.71 -12.31
CA GLU A 72 -10.98 3.35 -11.10
C GLU A 72 -10.00 3.26 -9.92
N VAL A 73 -10.07 4.25 -9.02
CA VAL A 73 -9.33 4.20 -7.75
C VAL A 73 -10.13 3.44 -6.70
N ILE A 74 -9.49 2.50 -6.04
CA ILE A 74 -10.06 1.68 -4.96
C ILE A 74 -9.12 1.76 -3.75
N LEU A 75 -9.67 1.76 -2.54
CA LEU A 75 -8.88 1.68 -1.32
C LEU A 75 -8.49 0.21 -1.03
N GLY A 76 -7.20 -0.07 -1.05
CA GLY A 76 -6.64 -1.38 -0.70
C GLY A 76 -5.99 -1.42 0.68
N ALA A 77 -5.25 -2.50 0.93
CA ALA A 77 -4.53 -2.75 2.16
C ALA A 77 -3.35 -1.79 2.40
N ASP A 78 -2.70 -1.32 1.33
CA ASP A 78 -1.52 -0.42 1.39
C ASP A 78 -1.85 1.03 1.01
N GLY A 79 -3.13 1.37 0.89
CA GLY A 79 -3.58 2.65 0.36
C GLY A 79 -4.31 2.51 -0.97
N ALA A 80 -4.55 3.64 -1.62
CA ALA A 80 -5.27 3.70 -2.89
C ALA A 80 -4.53 2.94 -4.00
N LEU A 81 -5.27 2.21 -4.83
CA LEU A 81 -4.78 1.49 -5.99
C LEU A 81 -5.70 1.66 -7.20
N ARG A 82 -5.13 1.51 -8.39
CA ARG A 82 -5.85 1.51 -9.67
C ARG A 82 -5.40 0.31 -10.49
N LEU A 83 -6.35 -0.49 -10.97
CA LEU A 83 -6.08 -1.55 -11.95
C LEU A 83 -6.17 -0.94 -13.36
N ASN A 84 -5.08 -1.00 -14.12
CA ASN A 84 -5.02 -0.46 -15.47
C ASN A 84 -5.48 -1.49 -16.52
N PRO A 85 -5.87 -1.04 -17.73
CA PRO A 85 -6.31 -1.94 -18.81
C PRO A 85 -5.32 -3.06 -19.19
N GLY A 86 -4.03 -2.88 -18.89
CA GLY A 86 -2.99 -3.90 -19.07
C GLY A 86 -2.82 -4.89 -17.90
N GLY A 87 -3.73 -4.89 -16.92
CA GLY A 87 -3.67 -5.77 -15.74
C GLY A 87 -2.66 -5.33 -14.66
N GLN A 88 -1.95 -4.23 -14.89
CA GLN A 88 -0.99 -3.66 -13.95
C GLN A 88 -1.70 -2.83 -12.88
N VAL A 89 -1.15 -2.82 -11.67
CA VAL A 89 -1.64 -1.98 -10.57
C VAL A 89 -0.74 -0.76 -10.40
N GLN A 90 -1.34 0.43 -10.41
CA GLN A 90 -0.73 1.63 -9.85
C GLN A 90 -1.17 1.78 -8.39
N ARG A 91 -0.26 2.20 -7.51
CA ARG A 91 -0.53 2.36 -6.08
C ARG A 91 -0.06 3.72 -5.59
N GLY A 92 -0.87 4.35 -4.76
CA GLY A 92 -0.47 5.50 -3.97
C GLY A 92 0.53 5.06 -2.90
N LEU A 93 1.75 5.58 -2.97
CA LEU A 93 2.83 5.29 -2.03
C LEU A 93 3.25 6.56 -1.32
N ALA A 94 3.42 6.48 0.00
CA ALA A 94 4.04 7.54 0.78
C ALA A 94 5.55 7.54 0.56
N VAL A 95 6.18 8.69 0.72
CA VAL A 95 7.65 8.80 0.71
C VAL A 95 8.14 8.83 2.14
N TYR A 96 9.10 7.96 2.42
CA TYR A 96 9.77 7.83 3.71
C TYR A 96 11.20 8.35 3.63
N ALA A 97 11.70 8.89 4.73
CA ALA A 97 13.11 9.21 4.91
C ALA A 97 13.73 8.33 6.00
N ILE A 98 14.98 7.92 5.77
CA ILE A 98 15.78 7.18 6.74
C ILE A 98 16.56 8.17 7.60
N ALA A 99 16.38 8.05 8.92
CA ALA A 99 17.17 8.77 9.91
C ALA A 99 18.05 7.79 10.69
N PRO A 100 19.30 8.17 11.05
CA PRO A 100 20.19 7.29 11.81
C PRO A 100 19.56 6.82 13.12
N GLY A 101 19.52 5.51 13.33
CA GLY A 101 19.02 4.90 14.58
C GLY A 101 17.53 5.08 14.86
N ALA A 102 16.74 5.52 13.88
CA ALA A 102 15.30 5.71 14.01
C ALA A 102 14.52 4.94 12.94
N ALA A 103 13.29 4.56 13.27
CA ALA A 103 12.37 4.00 12.28
C ALA A 103 12.11 5.02 11.15
N PRO A 104 11.96 4.57 9.89
CA PRO A 104 11.69 5.49 8.79
C PRO A 104 10.43 6.34 9.00
N GLY A 105 10.56 7.64 8.80
CA GLY A 105 9.47 8.62 8.96
C GLY A 105 8.88 9.03 7.62
N VAL A 106 7.57 9.32 7.58
CA VAL A 106 6.91 9.84 6.37
C VAL A 106 7.30 11.29 6.16
N VAL A 107 7.76 11.62 4.95
CA VAL A 107 8.11 12.98 4.52
C VAL A 107 7.20 13.53 3.42
N ALA A 108 6.50 12.66 2.70
CA ALA A 108 5.41 13.04 1.81
C ALA A 108 4.27 12.02 1.89
N PRO A 109 3.01 12.45 1.89
CA PRO A 109 1.85 11.56 1.96
C PRO A 109 1.74 10.70 0.70
N ALA A 110 0.96 9.62 0.79
CA ALA A 110 0.60 8.86 -0.41
C ALA A 110 -0.36 9.69 -1.27
N GLU A 111 0.03 9.94 -2.51
CA GLU A 111 -0.86 10.53 -3.50
C GLU A 111 -1.77 9.48 -4.14
N LEU A 112 -2.90 9.91 -4.69
CA LEU A 112 -3.75 8.98 -5.43
C LEU A 112 -3.00 8.44 -6.65
N PRO A 113 -3.22 7.17 -7.04
CA PRO A 113 -2.69 6.62 -8.28
C PRO A 113 -3.00 7.55 -9.46
N GLY A 114 -1.98 7.82 -10.28
CA GLY A 114 -2.07 8.63 -11.49
C GLY A 114 -3.17 8.20 -12.46
N SER A 115 -3.49 9.04 -13.44
CA SER A 115 -4.44 8.70 -14.50
C SER A 115 -3.88 7.59 -15.41
N VAL A 116 -4.76 6.91 -16.15
CA VAL A 116 -4.32 5.90 -17.13
C VAL A 116 -3.30 6.52 -18.10
N GLY A 117 -2.09 5.97 -18.13
CA GLY A 117 -1.03 6.38 -19.07
C GLY A 117 -0.03 7.44 -18.55
N TYR A 118 -0.16 7.93 -17.32
CA TYR A 118 0.78 8.86 -16.69
C TYR A 118 1.02 8.53 -15.21
#